data_AF-A0A0R3TR57-F1
#
_entry.id   AF-A0A0R3TR57-F1
#
_cell.length_a   1.000
_cell.length_b   1.000
_cell.length_c   1.000
_cell.angle_alpha   90.00
_cell.angle_beta   90.00
_cell.angle_gamma   90.00
#
_symmetry.space_group_name_H-M   'P 1'
#
loop_
_entity.id
_entity.type
_entity.pdbx_description
1 polymer ?
#
loop_
_entity_poly.entity_id
_entity_poly.type
_entity_poly.pdbx_seq_one_letter_code
_entity_poly.pdbx_strand_id
1 'polypeptide(L)'
;MTLESTVEYEPIENYFDQFCASTTYEGIHSSFLRLCDAANLRSLPGCGQFYRELRQRLSFYWKAEALFTSLDLRFNEVTYADQTICKNIQVLVVGFGPCGLRSAIELALLGANVVVIDKRTSFSRNNVLHLWPYLISDLKSLGAKSFFGKFCAGSIDHISKHPPPYFTHLIALMIHTTLFFIFRGIRTLQCILLKVALLFGVQIVSGVEFQRLIQPSDDNANDGYLSNGVISNEMNGGKPMGEENVRPLRNLFTLYTGQSARYGWRAEVSPYLEALSTFEFEAIIDASGKSNSCLNFPRKALRCRLAIAITVNFVNYHDVEEAHVEEISGVASIFNQPYFAQISKKVGIELENLVYYKDETHYFVMTIKKKSLLQRGVLIRVSKIEFFPTLFVKDSLYLVDKVVIISFLLNIAIIESRFLILPLSLD
;
A
#
# COMPACT_ATOMS: atom_id res chain seq x y z
N MET A 1 14.30 27.80 40.98
CA MET A 1 13.75 28.27 39.68
C MET A 1 14.01 27.20 38.66
N THR A 2 13.04 26.29 38.51
CA THR A 2 12.99 25.32 37.41
C THR A 2 12.51 26.08 36.17
N LEU A 3 13.29 26.06 35.09
CA LEU A 3 12.86 26.55 33.79
C LEU A 3 11.72 25.65 33.30
N GLU A 4 10.49 26.13 33.37
CA GLU A 4 9.40 25.62 32.56
C GLU A 4 9.72 25.97 31.10
N SER A 5 10.06 24.96 30.30
CA SER A 5 10.12 25.09 28.85
C SER A 5 8.69 25.33 28.34
N THR A 6 8.37 26.59 28.04
CA THR A 6 7.14 26.95 27.33
C THR A 6 7.20 26.32 25.94
N VAL A 7 6.45 25.24 25.72
CA VAL A 7 6.25 24.67 24.39
C VAL A 7 5.37 25.66 23.62
N GLU A 8 5.97 26.42 22.70
CA GLU A 8 5.21 27.25 21.77
C GLU A 8 4.35 26.34 20.88
N TYR A 9 3.03 26.39 21.06
CA TYR A 9 2.10 25.68 20.18
C TYR A 9 2.04 26.41 18.84
N GLU A 10 2.50 25.76 17.78
CA GLU A 10 2.29 26.27 16.42
C GLU A 10 0.79 26.31 16.05
N PRO A 11 0.39 27.21 15.13
CA PRO A 11 -0.97 27.23 14.56
C PRO A 11 -1.35 25.89 13.91
N ILE A 12 -2.66 25.57 13.94
CA ILE A 12 -3.20 24.32 13.38
C ILE A 12 -2.88 24.15 11.88
N GLU A 13 -2.80 25.27 11.16
CA GLU A 13 -2.49 25.36 9.73
C GLU A 13 -1.09 24.83 9.41
N ASN A 14 -0.10 25.09 10.29
CA ASN A 14 1.26 24.61 10.10
C ASN A 14 1.31 23.08 10.17
N TYR A 15 0.62 22.47 11.14
CA TYR A 15 0.55 21.01 11.25
C TYR A 15 -0.16 20.39 10.04
N PHE A 16 -1.21 21.04 9.53
CA PHE A 16 -1.88 20.62 8.30
C PHE A 16 -0.97 20.71 7.07
N ASP A 17 -0.16 21.76 6.97
CA ASP A 17 0.81 21.90 5.89
C ASP A 17 1.92 20.86 5.95
N GLN A 18 2.46 20.59 7.13
CA GLN A 18 3.45 19.53 7.36
C GLN A 18 2.86 18.17 7.00
N PHE A 19 1.60 17.91 7.37
CA PHE A 19 0.86 16.70 7.00
C PHE A 19 0.72 16.56 5.47
N CYS A 20 0.29 17.62 4.79
CA CYS A 20 0.15 17.61 3.34
C CYS A 20 1.50 17.44 2.63
N ALA A 21 2.57 18.08 3.12
CA ALA A 21 3.90 18.04 2.51
C ALA A 21 4.67 16.74 2.77
N SER A 22 4.39 16.02 3.86
CA SER A 22 5.12 14.82 4.24
C SER A 22 5.05 13.70 3.20
N THR A 23 6.18 13.07 2.90
CA THR A 23 6.34 12.01 1.88
C THR A 23 6.75 10.65 2.45
N THR A 24 6.79 10.55 3.78
CA THR A 24 7.12 9.33 4.54
C THR A 24 5.95 8.98 5.46
N TYR A 25 5.81 7.69 5.79
CA TYR A 25 4.80 7.22 6.75
C TYR A 25 4.91 7.97 8.08
N GLU A 26 6.12 8.01 8.66
CA GLU A 26 6.38 8.64 9.95
C GLU A 26 6.09 10.13 9.96
N GLY A 27 6.49 10.86 8.90
CA GLY A 27 6.20 12.29 8.79
C GLY A 27 4.70 12.55 8.70
N ILE A 28 3.96 11.77 7.90
CA ILE A 28 2.50 11.88 7.77
C ILE A 28 1.81 11.58 9.11
N HIS A 29 2.19 10.48 9.75
CA HIS A 29 1.56 10.04 11.00
C HIS A 29 1.81 11.01 12.15
N SER A 30 3.07 11.44 12.34
CA SER A 30 3.43 12.37 13.43
C SER A 30 2.80 13.75 13.26
N SER A 31 2.81 14.31 12.05
CA SER A 31 2.15 15.59 11.76
C SER A 31 0.63 15.51 11.90
N PHE A 32 0.02 14.40 11.49
CA PHE A 32 -1.41 14.17 11.68
C PHE A 32 -1.80 14.09 13.17
N LEU A 33 -1.02 13.39 13.99
CA LEU A 33 -1.25 13.35 15.43
C LEU A 33 -1.20 14.76 16.04
N ARG A 34 -0.16 15.55 15.73
CA ARG A 34 -0.05 16.95 16.20
C ARG A 34 -1.22 17.81 15.71
N LEU A 35 -1.69 17.60 14.49
CA LEU A 35 -2.87 18.25 13.95
C LEU A 35 -4.12 17.91 14.77
N CYS A 36 -4.34 16.62 15.08
CA CYS A 36 -5.45 16.18 15.92
C CYS A 36 -5.36 16.76 17.35
N ASP A 37 -4.15 16.92 17.88
CA ASP A 37 -3.91 17.50 19.20
C ASP A 37 -4.30 18.98 19.22
N ALA A 38 -3.79 19.74 18.26
CA ALA A 38 -4.10 21.17 18.11
C ALA A 38 -5.60 21.40 17.82
N ALA A 39 -6.24 20.48 17.12
CA ALA A 39 -7.67 20.51 16.82
C ALA A 39 -8.57 20.02 17.97
N ASN A 40 -7.99 19.44 19.04
CA ASN A 40 -8.70 18.77 20.14
C ASN A 40 -9.61 17.61 19.68
N LEU A 41 -9.12 16.74 18.78
CA LEU A 41 -9.89 15.65 18.17
C LEU A 41 -9.54 14.24 18.66
N ARG A 42 -8.65 14.10 19.66
CA ARG A 42 -8.14 12.81 20.15
C ARG A 42 -9.19 11.81 20.64
N SER A 43 -10.43 12.25 20.91
CA SER A 43 -11.47 11.44 21.55
C SER A 43 -12.66 11.08 20.66
N LEU A 44 -12.65 11.39 19.37
CA LEU A 44 -13.77 11.09 18.48
C LEU A 44 -13.59 9.70 17.84
N PRO A 45 -14.43 8.70 18.19
CA PRO A 45 -14.40 7.40 17.51
C PRO A 45 -14.76 7.57 16.04
N GLY A 46 -14.21 6.69 15.19
CA GLY A 46 -14.45 6.66 13.75
C GLY A 46 -15.93 6.58 13.41
N CYS A 47 -16.50 7.73 13.14
CA CYS A 47 -17.79 7.98 12.51
C CYS A 47 -17.64 9.30 11.74
N GLY A 48 -18.51 9.59 10.77
CA GLY A 48 -18.40 10.80 9.93
C GLY A 48 -18.23 12.12 10.71
N GLN A 49 -18.54 12.14 12.01
CA GLN A 49 -18.27 13.25 12.92
C GLN A 49 -16.79 13.68 12.99
N PHE A 50 -15.83 12.74 13.03
CA PHE A 50 -14.40 13.10 13.08
C PHE A 50 -14.02 14.01 11.90
N TYR A 51 -14.42 13.60 10.70
CA TYR A 51 -14.19 14.36 9.48
C TYR A 51 -14.86 15.72 9.53
N ARG A 52 -16.15 15.79 9.92
CA ARG A 52 -16.91 17.05 10.01
C ARG A 52 -16.29 18.05 10.99
N GLU A 53 -15.82 17.57 12.14
CA GLU A 53 -15.16 18.41 13.14
C GLU A 53 -13.81 18.91 12.63
N LEU A 54 -12.97 18.03 12.07
CA LEU A 54 -11.69 18.42 11.47
C LEU A 54 -11.88 19.46 10.36
N ARG A 55 -12.85 19.21 9.47
CA ARG A 55 -13.26 20.11 8.40
C ARG A 55 -13.66 21.49 8.92
N GLN A 56 -14.42 21.53 10.02
CA GLN A 56 -14.87 22.78 10.64
C GLN A 56 -13.69 23.56 11.24
N ARG A 57 -12.77 22.86 11.92
CA ARG A 57 -11.57 23.47 12.54
C ARG A 57 -10.62 24.10 11.52
N LEU A 58 -10.58 23.57 10.29
CA LEU A 58 -9.73 24.05 9.20
C LEU A 58 -10.47 24.92 8.18
N SER A 59 -11.74 25.27 8.42
CA SER A 59 -12.61 25.96 7.45
C SER A 59 -12.12 27.35 7.02
N PHE A 60 -11.36 28.04 7.85
CA PHE A 60 -10.79 29.36 7.51
C PHE A 60 -9.44 29.28 6.80
N TYR A 61 -8.85 28.08 6.67
CA TYR A 61 -7.58 27.90 5.99
C TYR A 61 -7.77 27.57 4.51
N TRP A 62 -7.47 28.52 3.63
CA TRP A 62 -7.75 28.42 2.18
C TRP A 62 -7.19 27.16 1.49
N LYS A 63 -6.01 26.68 1.93
CA LYS A 63 -5.39 25.49 1.33
C LYS A 63 -6.08 24.21 1.75
N ALA A 64 -6.52 24.15 3.01
CA ALA A 64 -7.37 23.08 3.50
C ALA A 64 -8.73 23.12 2.80
N GLU A 65 -9.33 24.30 2.64
CA GLU A 65 -10.61 24.49 1.98
C GLU A 65 -10.66 23.88 0.57
N ALA A 66 -9.61 24.08 -0.23
CA ALA A 66 -9.52 23.49 -1.58
C ALA A 66 -9.49 21.95 -1.57
N LEU A 67 -8.77 21.34 -0.62
CA LEU A 67 -8.75 19.89 -0.44
C LEU A 67 -10.11 19.38 0.02
N PHE A 68 -10.63 19.97 1.10
CA PHE A 68 -11.86 19.52 1.73
C PHE A 68 -13.07 19.69 0.82
N THR A 69 -13.11 20.72 -0.03
CA THR A 69 -14.15 20.85 -1.06
C THR A 69 -14.21 19.62 -1.97
N SER A 70 -13.05 19.05 -2.35
CA SER A 70 -13.01 17.83 -3.16
C SER A 70 -13.46 16.60 -2.37
N LEU A 71 -13.03 16.48 -1.11
CA LEU A 71 -13.41 15.37 -0.23
C LEU A 71 -14.90 15.43 0.15
N ASP A 72 -15.47 16.62 0.32
CA ASP A 72 -16.89 16.85 0.64
C ASP A 72 -17.80 16.32 -0.48
N LEU A 73 -17.38 16.42 -1.75
CA LEU A 73 -18.12 15.82 -2.87
C LEU A 73 -18.26 14.30 -2.71
N ARG A 74 -17.17 13.64 -2.30
CA ARG A 74 -17.15 12.19 -2.07
C ARG A 74 -17.90 11.83 -0.79
N PHE A 75 -17.64 12.53 0.30
CA PHE A 75 -18.21 12.30 1.63
C PHE A 75 -19.75 12.39 1.62
N ASN A 76 -20.30 13.32 0.83
CA ASN A 76 -21.73 13.56 0.73
C ASN A 76 -22.41 12.79 -0.43
N GLU A 77 -21.75 11.82 -1.07
CA GLU A 77 -22.41 10.99 -2.09
C GLU A 77 -23.57 10.20 -1.46
N VAL A 78 -24.72 10.18 -2.15
CA VAL A 78 -25.96 9.54 -1.68
C VAL A 78 -25.76 8.06 -1.32
N THR A 79 -24.83 7.38 -2.01
CA THR A 79 -24.51 5.98 -1.76
C THR A 79 -23.98 5.69 -0.35
N TYR A 80 -23.50 6.71 0.37
CA TYR A 80 -22.98 6.58 1.73
C TYR A 80 -24.03 6.84 2.80
N ALA A 81 -25.21 7.32 2.42
CA ALA A 81 -26.35 7.63 3.30
C ALA A 81 -25.93 8.37 4.60
N ASP A 82 -25.19 9.47 4.46
CA ASP A 82 -24.68 10.27 5.58
C ASP A 82 -23.88 9.46 6.62
N GLN A 83 -23.09 8.49 6.13
CA GLN A 83 -22.26 7.60 6.95
C GLN A 83 -23.09 6.77 7.95
N THR A 84 -24.33 6.39 7.59
CA THR A 84 -25.21 5.61 8.47
C THR A 84 -25.26 4.11 8.13
N ILE A 85 -24.80 3.70 6.94
CA ILE A 85 -24.94 2.33 6.43
C ILE A 85 -24.23 1.30 7.32
N CYS A 86 -22.97 1.59 7.68
CA CYS A 86 -22.15 0.73 8.52
C CYS A 86 -21.97 1.31 9.94
N LYS A 87 -22.94 2.12 10.40
CA LYS A 87 -22.89 2.72 11.74
C LYS A 87 -22.77 1.63 12.79
N ASN A 88 -21.83 1.80 13.72
CA ASN A 88 -21.49 0.87 14.80
C ASN A 88 -20.85 -0.46 14.34
N ILE A 89 -20.46 -0.60 13.07
CA ILE A 89 -19.68 -1.74 12.61
C ILE A 89 -18.18 -1.44 12.81
N GLN A 90 -17.49 -2.31 13.53
CA GLN A 90 -16.06 -2.30 13.74
C GLN A 90 -15.39 -3.21 12.71
N VAL A 91 -14.40 -2.68 12.00
CA VAL A 91 -13.70 -3.40 10.92
C VAL A 91 -12.21 -3.39 11.15
N LEU A 92 -11.59 -4.58 11.10
CA LEU A 92 -10.15 -4.73 11.08
C LEU A 92 -9.66 -4.90 9.62
N VAL A 93 -8.78 -4.04 9.16
CA VAL A 93 -8.10 -4.19 7.85
C VAL A 93 -6.65 -4.58 8.09
N VAL A 94 -6.22 -5.71 7.52
CA VAL A 94 -4.85 -6.19 7.65
C VAL A 94 -4.07 -5.80 6.39
N GLY A 95 -3.19 -4.81 6.53
CA GLY A 95 -2.28 -4.32 5.49
C GLY A 95 -2.61 -2.91 5.03
N PHE A 96 -1.64 -1.98 5.13
CA PHE A 96 -1.75 -0.61 4.63
C PHE A 96 -1.19 -0.44 3.20
N GLY A 97 -1.26 -1.50 2.40
CA GLY A 97 -1.04 -1.42 0.96
C GLY A 97 -2.08 -0.52 0.28
N PRO A 98 -1.90 -0.16 -1.01
CA PRO A 98 -2.88 0.66 -1.74
C PRO A 98 -4.31 0.10 -1.64
N CYS A 99 -4.49 -1.20 -1.84
CA CYS A 99 -5.79 -1.85 -1.74
C CYS A 99 -6.38 -1.76 -0.33
N GLY A 100 -5.60 -2.04 0.72
CA GLY A 100 -6.10 -2.01 2.10
C GLY A 100 -6.49 -0.61 2.55
N LEU A 101 -5.65 0.40 2.26
CA LEU A 101 -5.99 1.80 2.54
C LEU A 101 -7.22 2.26 1.74
N ARG A 102 -7.33 1.87 0.47
CA ARG A 102 -8.49 2.22 -0.36
C ARG A 102 -9.78 1.59 0.16
N SER A 103 -9.73 0.32 0.59
CA SER A 103 -10.86 -0.35 1.25
C SER A 103 -11.23 0.33 2.57
N ALA A 104 -10.24 0.71 3.38
CA ALA A 104 -10.47 1.41 4.64
C ALA A 104 -11.18 2.77 4.43
N ILE A 105 -10.82 3.51 3.39
CA ILE A 105 -11.48 4.77 3.01
C ILE A 105 -12.97 4.54 2.70
N GLU A 106 -13.32 3.55 1.87
CA GLU A 106 -14.74 3.27 1.58
C GLU A 106 -15.51 2.85 2.82
N LEU A 107 -14.93 2.01 3.67
CA LEU A 107 -15.56 1.57 4.91
C LEU A 107 -15.82 2.75 5.86
N ALA A 108 -14.86 3.68 5.98
CA ALA A 108 -15.05 4.90 6.75
C ALA A 108 -16.15 5.79 6.17
N LEU A 109 -16.20 5.93 4.83
CA LEU A 109 -17.27 6.67 4.14
C LEU A 109 -18.65 6.02 4.30
N LEU A 110 -18.73 4.69 4.46
CA LEU A 110 -19.95 3.99 4.82
C LEU A 110 -20.36 4.17 6.30
N GLY A 111 -19.47 4.74 7.13
CA GLY A 111 -19.71 4.98 8.56
C GLY A 111 -19.19 3.92 9.51
N ALA A 112 -18.36 2.99 9.04
CA ALA A 112 -17.72 1.99 9.89
C ALA A 112 -16.58 2.59 10.72
N ASN A 113 -16.33 2.01 11.90
CA ASN A 113 -15.13 2.28 12.68
C ASN A 113 -14.00 1.36 12.21
N VAL A 114 -13.03 1.91 11.50
CA VAL A 114 -12.00 1.13 10.81
C VAL A 114 -10.65 1.25 11.52
N VAL A 115 -10.07 0.10 11.84
CA VAL A 115 -8.70 -0.03 12.32
C VAL A 115 -7.89 -0.78 11.27
N VAL A 116 -6.79 -0.17 10.80
CA VAL A 116 -5.84 -0.78 9.87
C VAL A 116 -4.57 -1.14 10.62
N ILE A 117 -4.12 -2.39 10.50
CA ILE A 117 -2.84 -2.84 11.06
C ILE A 117 -1.88 -3.25 9.94
N ASP A 118 -0.58 -3.02 10.11
CA ASP A 118 0.45 -3.57 9.22
C ASP A 118 1.76 -3.77 9.98
N LYS A 119 2.49 -4.83 9.64
CA LYS A 119 3.77 -5.16 10.26
C LYS A 119 4.90 -4.20 9.91
N ARG A 120 4.75 -3.45 8.82
CA ARG A 120 5.76 -2.48 8.39
C ARG A 120 5.56 -1.17 9.12
N THR A 121 6.64 -0.40 9.22
CA THR A 121 6.65 0.96 9.78
C THR A 121 6.95 2.03 8.74
N SER A 122 7.16 1.64 7.47
CA SER A 122 7.51 2.56 6.40
C SER A 122 7.07 2.09 5.01
N PHE A 123 7.00 3.03 4.07
CA PHE A 123 6.77 2.77 2.65
C PHE A 123 8.09 2.81 1.89
N SER A 124 8.53 1.66 1.36
CA SER A 124 9.86 1.51 0.76
C SER A 124 9.86 1.13 -0.73
N ARG A 125 8.69 0.90 -1.33
CA ARG A 125 8.59 0.39 -2.71
C ARG A 125 8.57 1.54 -3.72
N ASN A 126 9.59 1.58 -4.57
CA ASN A 126 9.72 2.56 -5.66
C ASN A 126 9.13 2.08 -6.99
N ASN A 127 8.83 0.78 -7.13
CA ASN A 127 8.25 0.25 -8.36
C ASN A 127 7.00 1.04 -8.76
N VAL A 128 6.87 1.30 -10.05
CA VAL A 128 5.83 2.14 -10.63
C VAL A 128 4.60 1.30 -10.98
N LEU A 129 3.41 1.86 -10.75
CA LEU A 129 2.14 1.22 -11.11
C LEU A 129 1.51 1.94 -12.29
N HIS A 130 0.97 1.16 -13.21
CA HIS A 130 0.07 1.69 -14.23
C HIS A 130 -1.31 1.94 -13.61
N LEU A 131 -1.92 3.10 -13.88
CA LEU A 131 -3.28 3.42 -13.47
C LEU A 131 -4.20 3.53 -14.68
N TRP A 132 -5.38 2.91 -14.55
CA TRP A 132 -6.44 3.07 -15.52
C TRP A 132 -7.13 4.45 -15.35
N PRO A 133 -7.77 4.98 -16.41
CA PRO A 133 -8.51 6.25 -16.39
C PRO A 133 -9.41 6.46 -15.16
N TYR A 134 -10.19 5.44 -14.80
CA TYR A 134 -11.11 5.53 -13.66
C TYR A 134 -10.37 5.64 -12.31
N LEU A 135 -9.22 4.99 -12.15
CA LEU A 135 -8.40 5.08 -10.93
C LEU A 135 -7.79 6.47 -10.78
N ILE A 136 -7.42 7.10 -11.90
CA ILE A 136 -6.94 8.48 -11.89
C ILE A 136 -8.06 9.41 -11.44
N SER A 137 -9.27 9.23 -12.00
CA SER A 137 -10.44 10.02 -11.60
C SER A 137 -10.78 9.83 -10.12
N ASP A 138 -10.73 8.59 -9.62
CA ASP A 138 -10.94 8.26 -8.20
C ASP A 138 -9.89 8.93 -7.30
N LEU A 139 -8.61 8.85 -7.64
CA LEU A 139 -7.56 9.52 -6.85
C LEU A 139 -7.66 11.05 -6.94
N LYS A 140 -8.06 11.61 -8.09
CA LYS A 140 -8.32 13.06 -8.21
C LYS A 140 -9.44 13.50 -7.29
N SER A 141 -10.56 12.77 -7.23
CA SER A 141 -11.69 13.11 -6.34
C SER A 141 -11.30 12.98 -4.86
N LEU A 142 -10.35 12.11 -4.52
CA LEU A 142 -9.76 12.02 -3.19
C LEU A 142 -8.65 13.06 -2.90
N GLY A 143 -8.52 14.09 -3.73
CA GLY A 143 -7.59 15.20 -3.47
C GLY A 143 -6.11 14.88 -3.71
N ALA A 144 -5.79 13.86 -4.52
CA ALA A 144 -4.40 13.45 -4.79
C ALA A 144 -3.49 14.61 -5.23
N LYS A 145 -4.02 15.58 -5.99
CA LYS A 145 -3.27 16.75 -6.45
C LYS A 145 -2.85 17.68 -5.30
N SER A 146 -3.64 17.76 -4.24
CA SER A 146 -3.34 18.58 -3.06
C SER A 146 -2.21 17.98 -2.22
N PHE A 147 -2.15 16.64 -2.13
CA PHE A 147 -1.07 15.93 -1.44
C PHE A 147 0.18 15.74 -2.29
N PHE A 148 0.02 15.87 -3.61
CA PHE A 148 1.07 15.59 -4.57
C PHE A 148 0.84 16.42 -5.84
N GLY A 149 1.41 17.62 -5.88
CA GLY A 149 1.17 18.59 -6.95
C GLY A 149 1.56 18.09 -8.36
N LYS A 150 2.46 17.11 -8.44
CA LYS A 150 2.87 16.44 -9.69
C LYS A 150 1.92 15.30 -10.12
N PHE A 151 0.85 15.03 -9.36
CA PHE A 151 -0.11 13.97 -9.68
C PHE A 151 -0.78 14.24 -11.03
N CYS A 152 -0.47 13.40 -12.02
CA CYS A 152 -0.91 13.55 -13.41
C CYS A 152 -0.56 14.93 -14.01
N ALA A 153 0.50 15.59 -13.53
CA ALA A 153 1.00 16.82 -14.10
C ALA A 153 1.83 16.50 -15.35
N GLY A 154 1.27 16.79 -16.52
CA GLY A 154 1.87 16.51 -17.82
C GLY A 154 1.24 15.29 -18.48
N SER A 155 0.52 15.53 -19.57
CA SER A 155 0.78 14.75 -20.78
C SER A 155 2.20 15.09 -21.19
N ILE A 156 3.06 14.09 -21.42
CA ILE A 156 4.20 14.35 -22.31
C ILE A 156 3.57 14.47 -23.69
N ASP A 157 3.23 15.70 -24.05
CA ASP A 157 2.73 16.11 -25.36
C ASP A 157 3.84 15.93 -26.41
N HIS A 158 4.01 14.71 -26.89
CA HIS A 158 4.70 14.46 -28.15
C HIS A 158 3.77 13.69 -29.08
N ILE A 159 2.96 14.46 -29.83
CA ILE A 159 2.49 14.03 -31.13
C ILE A 159 3.74 13.67 -31.94
N SER A 160 4.00 12.37 -32.10
CA SER A 160 4.91 11.88 -33.12
C SER A 160 4.40 12.41 -34.47
N LYS A 161 5.04 13.45 -34.99
CA LYS A 161 4.90 13.85 -36.38
C LYS A 161 5.53 12.74 -37.21
N HIS A 162 4.72 11.74 -37.57
CA HIS A 162 4.78 10.85 -38.75
C HIS A 162 4.13 9.50 -38.40
N PRO A 163 2.79 9.38 -38.44
CA PRO A 163 2.18 8.05 -38.47
C PRO A 163 2.57 7.36 -39.79
N PRO A 164 2.97 6.08 -39.77
CA PRO A 164 3.16 5.31 -41.00
C PRO A 164 1.84 5.28 -41.80
N PRO A 165 1.88 5.32 -43.15
CA PRO A 165 0.72 5.61 -44.01
C PRO A 165 -0.38 4.53 -44.04
N TYR A 166 -0.43 3.62 -43.07
CA TYR A 166 -1.45 2.57 -42.95
C TYR A 166 -2.12 2.49 -41.58
N PHE A 167 -1.87 3.43 -40.67
CA PHE A 167 -2.50 3.46 -39.34
C PHE A 167 -3.79 4.29 -39.37
N THR A 168 -4.94 3.61 -39.41
CA THR A 168 -6.26 4.21 -39.57
C THR A 168 -6.64 5.15 -38.42
N HIS A 169 -7.30 6.27 -38.75
CA HIS A 169 -7.76 7.32 -37.82
C HIS A 169 -8.58 6.82 -36.62
N LEU A 170 -9.27 5.68 -36.73
CA LEU A 170 -10.02 5.09 -35.62
C LEU A 170 -9.13 4.54 -34.50
N ILE A 171 -7.96 4.00 -34.81
CA ILE A 171 -7.04 3.46 -33.80
C ILE A 171 -6.24 4.60 -33.16
N ALA A 172 -5.89 5.63 -33.92
CA ALA A 172 -5.26 6.83 -33.39
C ALA A 172 -6.16 7.55 -32.36
N LEU A 173 -7.49 7.59 -32.59
CA LEU A 173 -8.45 8.16 -31.64
C LEU A 173 -8.62 7.32 -30.37
N MET A 174 -8.55 5.98 -30.49
CA MET A 174 -8.58 5.07 -29.33
C MET A 174 -7.28 5.12 -28.50
N ILE A 175 -6.14 5.40 -29.13
CA ILE A 175 -4.84 5.52 -28.45
C ILE A 175 -4.65 6.93 -27.86
N HIS A 176 -5.16 8.00 -28.49
CA HIS A 176 -5.02 9.38 -27.98
C HIS A 176 -5.95 9.73 -26.82
N THR A 177 -7.14 9.12 -26.71
CA THR A 177 -8.02 9.34 -25.54
C THR A 177 -7.63 8.49 -24.33
N THR A 178 -6.80 7.47 -24.55
CA THR A 178 -6.19 6.65 -23.49
C THR A 178 -4.78 7.16 -23.23
N LEU A 179 -4.65 8.42 -22.82
CA LEU A 179 -3.42 8.92 -22.20
C LEU A 179 -3.12 8.02 -20.99
N PHE A 180 -2.14 7.12 -21.16
CA PHE A 180 -1.66 6.21 -20.14
C PHE A 180 -1.02 7.06 -19.02
N PHE A 181 -1.80 7.50 -18.04
CA PHE A 181 -1.18 8.17 -16.89
C PHE A 181 -0.53 7.09 -16.01
N ILE A 182 0.79 7.14 -16.00
CA ILE A 182 1.63 6.36 -15.12
C ILE A 182 1.61 7.02 -13.74
N PHE A 183 1.53 6.21 -12.70
CA PHE A 183 1.49 6.70 -11.34
C PHE A 183 2.81 6.49 -10.62
N ARG A 184 3.35 7.62 -10.16
CA ARG A 184 4.59 7.76 -9.38
C ARG A 184 4.59 6.75 -8.25
N GLY A 185 5.55 5.81 -8.25
CA GLY A 185 5.89 4.78 -7.25
C GLY A 185 4.82 4.27 -6.25
N ILE A 186 4.78 2.97 -5.96
CA ILE A 186 3.85 2.37 -4.96
C ILE A 186 3.85 3.17 -3.64
N ARG A 187 5.01 3.63 -3.15
CA ARG A 187 5.11 4.45 -1.92
C ARG A 187 4.26 5.72 -1.96
N THR A 188 4.20 6.41 -3.09
CA THR A 188 3.47 7.67 -3.21
C THR A 188 1.97 7.43 -3.16
N LEU A 189 1.52 6.32 -3.76
CA LEU A 189 0.11 5.91 -3.69
C LEU A 189 -0.29 5.66 -2.24
N GLN A 190 0.59 4.95 -1.53
CA GLN A 190 0.38 4.66 -0.12
C GLN A 190 0.36 5.94 0.72
N CYS A 191 1.23 6.92 0.46
CA CYS A 191 1.22 8.22 1.15
C CYS A 191 -0.09 8.99 0.91
N ILE A 192 -0.56 9.07 -0.35
CA ILE A 192 -1.81 9.75 -0.69
C ILE A 192 -2.99 9.09 0.03
N LEU A 193 -3.13 7.77 -0.12
CA LEU A 193 -4.24 7.04 0.49
C LEU A 193 -4.17 7.03 2.02
N LEU A 194 -2.97 7.03 2.62
CA LEU A 194 -2.79 7.16 4.06
C LEU A 194 -3.34 8.50 4.56
N LYS A 195 -2.99 9.61 3.89
CA LYS A 195 -3.50 10.93 4.25
C LYS A 195 -5.02 10.97 4.19
N VAL A 196 -5.60 10.48 3.10
CA VAL A 196 -7.05 10.42 2.91
C VAL A 196 -7.72 9.55 3.98
N ALA A 197 -7.17 8.36 4.27
CA ALA A 197 -7.69 7.47 5.30
C ALA A 197 -7.69 8.13 6.68
N LEU A 198 -6.59 8.79 7.05
CA LEU A 198 -6.48 9.53 8.32
C LEU A 198 -7.50 10.66 8.41
N LEU A 199 -7.69 11.45 7.33
CA LEU A 199 -8.69 12.52 7.30
C LEU A 199 -10.12 12.01 7.48
N PHE A 200 -10.44 10.81 6.98
CA PHE A 200 -11.74 10.16 7.21
C PHE A 200 -11.83 9.41 8.54
N GLY A 201 -10.85 9.55 9.43
CA GLY A 201 -10.88 8.97 10.78
C GLY A 201 -10.54 7.49 10.85
N VAL A 202 -9.89 6.93 9.82
CA VAL A 202 -9.35 5.58 9.87
C VAL A 202 -8.18 5.54 10.85
N GLN A 203 -8.22 4.59 11.79
CA GLN A 203 -7.14 4.40 12.76
C GLN A 203 -6.05 3.51 12.15
N ILE A 204 -4.79 3.94 12.21
CA ILE A 204 -3.67 3.23 11.61
C ILE A 204 -2.69 2.80 12.70
N VAL A 205 -2.37 1.50 12.76
CA VAL A 205 -1.36 0.95 13.66
C VAL A 205 -0.28 0.25 12.83
N SER A 206 0.95 0.75 12.90
CA SER A 206 2.10 0.20 12.18
C SER A 206 3.00 -0.63 13.10
N GLY A 207 3.87 -1.45 12.50
CA GLY A 207 4.80 -2.30 13.23
C GLY A 207 4.17 -3.52 13.90
N VAL A 208 2.93 -3.87 13.51
CA VAL A 208 2.13 -4.93 14.15
C VAL A 208 1.70 -5.97 13.13
N GLU A 209 2.10 -7.21 13.34
CA GLU A 209 1.75 -8.35 12.50
C GLU A 209 0.53 -9.09 13.08
N PHE A 210 -0.50 -9.26 12.25
CA PHE A 210 -1.58 -10.17 12.54
C PHE A 210 -1.06 -11.62 12.62
N GLN A 211 -1.43 -12.34 13.68
CA GLN A 211 -1.07 -13.75 13.86
C GLN A 211 -2.25 -14.68 13.56
N ARG A 212 -3.37 -14.50 14.26
CA ARG A 212 -4.57 -15.35 14.12
C ARG A 212 -5.84 -14.66 14.59
N LEU A 213 -6.98 -15.22 14.19
CA LEU A 213 -8.29 -14.88 14.75
C LEU A 213 -8.46 -15.53 16.13
N ILE A 214 -9.07 -14.78 17.04
CA ILE A 214 -9.57 -15.26 18.33
C ILE A 214 -11.10 -15.33 18.19
N GLN A 215 -11.65 -16.52 18.41
CA GLN A 215 -13.09 -16.77 18.30
C GLN A 215 -13.85 -16.13 19.48
N PRO A 216 -15.13 -15.79 19.29
CA PRO A 216 -16.01 -15.38 20.39
C PRO A 216 -16.00 -16.40 21.54
N SER A 217 -15.94 -15.91 22.78
CA SER A 217 -15.84 -16.74 23.98
C SER A 217 -16.53 -16.09 25.18
N ASP A 218 -16.92 -16.91 26.16
CA ASP A 218 -17.45 -16.45 27.45
C ASP A 218 -16.35 -16.27 28.52
N ASP A 219 -15.23 -16.96 28.34
CA ASP A 219 -14.08 -16.89 29.23
C ASP A 219 -13.20 -15.67 28.89
N ASN A 220 -12.71 -14.99 29.93
CA ASN A 220 -11.69 -13.97 29.80
C ASN A 220 -10.45 -14.60 29.16
N ALA A 221 -10.03 -14.11 28.00
CA ALA A 221 -8.86 -14.62 27.28
C ALA A 221 -7.51 -14.50 28.04
N ASN A 222 -7.53 -14.00 29.29
CA ASN A 222 -6.37 -13.92 30.18
C ASN A 222 -6.15 -15.17 31.06
N ASP A 223 -7.08 -16.13 31.14
CA ASP A 223 -6.93 -17.31 32.01
C ASP A 223 -6.26 -18.53 31.35
N GLY A 224 -5.87 -18.43 30.07
CA GLY A 224 -5.37 -19.56 29.29
C GLY A 224 -3.88 -19.94 29.46
N TYR A 225 -3.08 -19.20 30.23
CA TYR A 225 -1.63 -19.44 30.35
C TYR A 225 -1.19 -20.10 31.67
N LEU A 226 -2.11 -20.57 32.50
CA LEU A 226 -1.79 -21.34 33.72
C LEU A 226 -2.70 -22.57 33.85
N SER A 227 -2.43 -23.62 33.07
CA SER A 227 -2.88 -24.97 33.45
C SER A 227 -1.89 -26.03 33.00
N ASN A 228 -0.70 -26.00 33.62
CA ASN A 228 0.08 -27.21 33.83
C ASN A 228 0.17 -27.46 35.34
N GLY A 229 -0.56 -28.47 35.81
CA GLY A 229 -0.24 -29.24 37.01
C GLY A 229 -0.55 -28.60 38.36
N VAL A 230 -1.60 -29.12 39.00
CA VAL A 230 -1.58 -29.77 40.33
C VAL A 230 -2.94 -29.55 41.00
N ILE A 231 -3.62 -30.67 41.26
CA ILE A 231 -4.79 -30.77 42.12
C ILE A 231 -4.34 -30.50 43.54
N SER A 232 -4.98 -29.54 44.21
CA SER A 232 -5.15 -29.58 45.66
C SER A 232 -6.44 -28.89 46.05
N ASN A 233 -7.29 -29.67 46.71
CA ASN A 233 -8.51 -29.26 47.39
C ASN A 233 -8.19 -28.20 48.44
N GLU A 234 -9.00 -27.16 48.53
CA GLU A 234 -9.41 -26.60 49.82
C GLU A 234 -10.70 -25.79 49.66
N MET A 235 -11.73 -26.21 50.40
CA MET A 235 -12.93 -25.44 50.64
C MET A 235 -12.59 -24.25 51.54
N ASN A 236 -12.98 -23.04 51.16
CA ASN A 236 -13.37 -22.02 52.14
C ASN A 236 -14.25 -20.95 51.49
N GLY A 237 -15.39 -20.70 52.13
CA GLY A 237 -16.33 -19.65 51.77
C GLY A 237 -15.80 -18.26 52.12
N GLY A 238 -16.05 -17.30 51.24
CA GLY A 238 -15.74 -15.90 51.46
C GLY A 238 -16.30 -14.98 50.37
N LYS A 239 -17.47 -14.38 50.68
CA LYS A 239 -18.10 -13.15 50.13
C LYS A 239 -18.22 -12.94 48.60
N PRO A 240 -19.39 -12.48 48.11
CA PRO A 240 -19.52 -12.04 46.73
C PRO A 240 -18.71 -10.74 46.54
N MET A 241 -17.65 -10.80 45.74
CA MET A 241 -16.91 -9.64 45.26
C MET A 241 -17.80 -8.86 44.28
N GLY A 242 -17.72 -7.53 44.38
CA GLY A 242 -18.68 -6.57 43.85
C GLY A 242 -18.86 -6.61 42.35
N GLU A 243 -19.95 -5.94 41.93
CA GLU A 243 -20.29 -5.61 40.55
C GLU A 243 -19.06 -5.13 39.77
N GLU A 244 -18.38 -6.06 39.09
CA GLU A 244 -17.54 -5.72 37.97
C GLU A 244 -18.40 -4.92 37.00
N ASN A 245 -17.87 -3.82 36.47
CA ASN A 245 -18.49 -3.04 35.40
C ASN A 245 -18.74 -3.95 34.18
N VAL A 246 -19.87 -4.67 34.20
CA VAL A 246 -20.29 -5.54 33.12
C VAL A 246 -20.59 -4.60 31.94
N ARG A 247 -19.70 -4.60 30.95
CA ARG A 247 -19.95 -3.87 29.70
C ARG A 247 -21.34 -4.25 29.19
N PRO A 248 -22.16 -3.30 28.75
CA PRO A 248 -23.48 -3.61 28.21
C PRO A 248 -23.30 -4.63 27.09
N LEU A 249 -24.06 -5.74 27.16
CA LEU A 249 -24.10 -6.75 26.11
C LEU A 249 -24.45 -6.05 24.80
N ARG A 250 -23.47 -5.87 23.91
CA ARG A 250 -23.79 -5.58 22.51
C ARG A 250 -24.51 -6.83 22.00
N ASN A 251 -25.60 -6.65 21.25
CA ASN A 251 -26.38 -7.76 20.67
C ASN A 251 -25.56 -8.53 19.62
N LEU A 252 -24.47 -9.20 19.95
CA LEU A 252 -23.58 -9.77 18.94
C LEU A 252 -22.89 -11.07 19.37
N PHE A 253 -22.93 -12.02 18.44
CA PHE A 253 -22.38 -13.37 18.39
C PHE A 253 -23.10 -14.42 19.25
N THR A 254 -24.18 -14.95 18.67
CA THR A 254 -24.67 -16.28 19.04
C THR A 254 -23.65 -17.32 18.54
N LEU A 255 -23.07 -18.08 19.46
CA LEU A 255 -22.27 -19.26 19.14
C LEU A 255 -23.10 -20.22 18.29
N TYR A 256 -22.46 -21.11 17.54
CA TYR A 256 -23.18 -22.17 16.80
C TYR A 256 -24.06 -23.04 17.72
N THR A 257 -23.78 -23.02 19.02
CA THR A 257 -24.52 -23.70 20.10
C THR A 257 -25.79 -22.95 20.55
N GLY A 258 -26.06 -21.75 20.04
CA GLY A 258 -27.23 -20.93 20.41
C GLY A 258 -27.02 -20.02 21.64
N GLN A 259 -25.86 -20.08 22.28
CA GLN A 259 -25.52 -19.25 23.44
C GLN A 259 -24.92 -17.90 23.02
N SER A 260 -25.24 -16.83 23.74
CA SER A 260 -24.64 -15.50 23.53
C SER A 260 -23.23 -15.46 24.09
N ALA A 261 -22.24 -15.11 23.26
CA ALA A 261 -20.86 -14.92 23.71
C ALA A 261 -20.69 -13.58 24.43
N ARG A 262 -19.93 -13.56 25.54
CA ARG A 262 -19.58 -12.31 26.26
C ARG A 262 -18.64 -11.41 25.47
N TYR A 263 -17.78 -11.99 24.63
CA TYR A 263 -16.83 -11.27 23.79
C TYR A 263 -16.93 -11.69 22.32
N GLY A 264 -16.84 -10.73 21.40
CA GLY A 264 -16.85 -10.95 19.95
C GLY A 264 -15.52 -11.41 19.35
N TRP A 265 -15.41 -11.37 18.01
CA TRP A 265 -14.18 -11.72 17.31
C TRP A 265 -13.05 -10.74 17.61
N ARG A 266 -11.85 -11.26 17.87
CA ARG A 266 -10.63 -10.47 18.14
C ARG A 266 -9.46 -11.00 17.31
N ALA A 267 -8.34 -10.29 17.34
CA ALA A 267 -7.12 -10.69 16.66
C ALA A 267 -5.95 -10.81 17.65
N GLU A 268 -5.18 -11.89 17.52
CA GLU A 268 -3.86 -11.96 18.12
C GLU A 268 -2.86 -11.24 17.21
N VAL A 269 -2.02 -10.41 17.81
CA VAL A 269 -1.05 -9.57 17.11
C VAL A 269 0.33 -9.65 17.76
N SER A 270 1.37 -9.38 16.96
CA SER A 270 2.77 -9.32 17.42
C SER A 270 3.45 -8.03 16.93
N PRO A 271 4.09 -7.24 17.81
CA PRO A 271 4.15 -7.41 19.26
C PRO A 271 2.76 -7.23 19.91
N TYR A 272 2.61 -7.74 21.14
CA TYR A 272 1.36 -7.60 21.89
C TYR A 272 1.03 -6.13 22.15
N LEU A 273 -0.23 -5.75 21.87
CA LEU A 273 -0.76 -4.43 22.14
C LEU A 273 -2.15 -4.57 22.77
N GLU A 274 -2.30 -4.08 24.00
CA GLU A 274 -3.54 -4.21 24.78
C GLU A 274 -4.75 -3.63 24.04
N ALA A 275 -4.59 -2.45 23.43
CA ALA A 275 -5.64 -1.76 22.67
C ALA A 275 -6.17 -2.58 21.48
N LEU A 276 -5.32 -3.38 20.83
CA LEU A 276 -5.73 -4.27 19.75
C LEU A 276 -6.25 -5.62 20.25
N SER A 277 -5.70 -6.11 21.37
CA SER A 277 -6.13 -7.38 21.96
C SER A 277 -7.57 -7.34 22.49
N THR A 278 -8.05 -6.16 22.85
CA THR A 278 -9.40 -5.89 23.34
C THR A 278 -10.32 -5.29 22.27
N PHE A 279 -9.80 -5.06 21.05
CA PHE A 279 -10.58 -4.56 19.93
C PHE A 279 -11.38 -5.71 19.32
N GLU A 280 -12.70 -5.64 19.50
CA GLU A 280 -13.66 -6.54 18.86
C GLU A 280 -14.08 -5.99 17.50
N PHE A 281 -14.26 -6.87 16.52
CA PHE A 281 -14.68 -6.48 15.17
C PHE A 281 -15.72 -7.44 14.58
N GLU A 282 -16.66 -6.91 13.81
CA GLU A 282 -17.66 -7.70 13.08
C GLU A 282 -17.20 -8.09 11.68
N ALA A 283 -16.20 -7.38 11.13
CA ALA A 283 -15.63 -7.70 9.83
C ALA A 283 -14.11 -7.59 9.82
N ILE A 284 -13.48 -8.41 8.99
CA ILE A 284 -12.04 -8.37 8.71
C ILE A 284 -11.80 -8.32 7.20
N ILE A 285 -10.88 -7.46 6.76
CA ILE A 285 -10.40 -7.41 5.37
C ILE A 285 -8.92 -7.81 5.34
N ASP A 286 -8.62 -8.90 4.66
CA ASP A 286 -7.24 -9.30 4.38
C ASP A 286 -6.71 -8.61 3.10
N ALA A 287 -5.92 -7.57 3.30
CA ALA A 287 -5.20 -6.82 2.25
C ALA A 287 -3.68 -6.93 2.40
N SER A 288 -3.19 -7.99 3.06
CA SER A 288 -1.78 -8.22 3.42
C SER A 288 -0.87 -8.56 2.22
N GLY A 289 -1.47 -8.86 1.07
CA GLY A 289 -0.80 -9.18 -0.18
C GLY A 289 -0.50 -10.68 -0.37
N LYS A 290 0.11 -11.01 -1.52
CA LYS A 290 0.24 -12.39 -2.00
C LYS A 290 0.98 -13.33 -1.03
N SER A 291 2.07 -12.91 -0.41
CA SER A 291 2.91 -13.83 0.36
C SER A 291 2.40 -14.13 1.78
N ASN A 292 1.49 -13.32 2.33
CA ASN A 292 1.23 -13.28 3.77
C ASN A 292 -0.27 -13.21 4.12
N SER A 293 -1.16 -13.82 3.33
CA SER A 293 -2.60 -13.79 3.65
C SER A 293 -2.86 -14.36 5.03
N CYS A 294 -3.48 -13.55 5.86
CA CYS A 294 -3.71 -13.85 7.26
C CYS A 294 -4.88 -14.82 7.48
N LEU A 295 -5.80 -14.91 6.51
CA LEU A 295 -7.03 -15.70 6.64
C LEU A 295 -6.94 -17.10 6.01
N ASN A 296 -5.80 -17.46 5.41
CA ASN A 296 -5.52 -18.81 4.87
C ASN A 296 -6.61 -19.36 3.92
N PHE A 297 -7.33 -18.51 3.19
CA PHE A 297 -8.33 -18.96 2.22
C PHE A 297 -7.70 -19.85 1.13
N PRO A 298 -8.40 -20.91 0.66
CA PRO A 298 -7.91 -21.77 -0.42
C PRO A 298 -7.58 -20.97 -1.68
N ARG A 299 -6.42 -21.26 -2.29
CA ARG A 299 -5.92 -20.53 -3.47
C ARG A 299 -5.82 -21.43 -4.68
N LYS A 300 -6.23 -20.90 -5.83
CA LYS A 300 -5.99 -21.53 -7.13
C LYS A 300 -4.66 -21.03 -7.70
N ALA A 301 -3.70 -21.93 -7.88
CA ALA A 301 -2.43 -21.62 -8.52
C ALA A 301 -2.43 -22.13 -9.96
N LEU A 302 -2.42 -21.21 -10.93
CA LEU A 302 -2.22 -21.56 -12.34
C LEU A 302 -0.73 -21.50 -12.67
N ARG A 303 -0.13 -22.65 -12.98
CA ARG A 303 1.27 -22.73 -13.38
C ARG A 303 1.38 -22.73 -14.90
N CYS A 304 1.77 -21.59 -15.46
CA CYS A 304 2.00 -21.40 -16.90
C CYS A 304 3.48 -21.63 -17.27
N ARG A 305 3.84 -21.26 -18.51
CA ARG A 305 5.23 -21.18 -18.96
C ARG A 305 6.05 -20.31 -18.00
N LEU A 306 7.31 -20.71 -17.80
CA LEU A 306 8.26 -19.94 -17.01
C LEU A 306 8.43 -18.53 -17.60
N ALA A 307 8.21 -17.52 -16.77
CA ALA A 307 8.50 -16.12 -17.07
C ALA A 307 9.26 -15.53 -15.88
N ILE A 308 10.37 -14.83 -16.16
CA ILE A 308 11.20 -14.18 -15.14
C ILE A 308 11.21 -12.69 -15.46
N ALA A 309 10.55 -11.91 -14.61
CA ALA A 309 10.53 -10.46 -14.70
C ALA A 309 11.62 -9.85 -13.81
N ILE A 310 12.32 -8.84 -14.32
CA ILE A 310 13.27 -8.02 -13.58
C ILE A 310 12.74 -6.59 -13.58
N THR A 311 12.71 -5.96 -12.40
CA THR A 311 12.36 -4.55 -12.22
C THR A 311 13.57 -3.79 -11.70
N VAL A 312 13.91 -2.65 -12.30
CA VAL A 312 15.03 -1.80 -11.85
C VAL A 312 14.63 -0.34 -11.87
N ASN A 313 15.20 0.43 -10.94
CA ASN A 313 15.01 1.86 -10.79
C ASN A 313 16.39 2.52 -10.84
N PHE A 314 16.65 3.39 -11.81
CA PHE A 314 17.81 4.28 -11.81
C PHE A 314 17.43 5.66 -11.30
N VAL A 315 18.40 6.39 -10.74
CA VAL A 315 18.22 7.79 -10.37
C VAL A 315 17.87 8.60 -11.63
N ASN A 316 16.83 9.42 -11.56
CA ASN A 316 16.53 10.44 -12.57
C ASN A 316 17.05 11.78 -12.04
N TYR A 317 18.03 12.38 -12.71
CA TYR A 317 18.64 13.64 -12.28
C TYR A 317 17.83 14.87 -12.71
N HIS A 318 16.79 14.66 -13.51
CA HIS A 318 15.92 15.69 -14.08
C HIS A 318 16.67 16.66 -14.99
N ASP A 319 17.68 16.18 -15.70
CA ASP A 319 18.33 16.96 -16.72
C ASP A 319 17.47 17.07 -18.00
N VAL A 320 17.83 18.00 -18.87
CA VAL A 320 17.09 18.25 -20.10
C VAL A 320 17.16 17.04 -21.03
N GLU A 321 18.26 16.28 -21.04
CA GLU A 321 18.44 15.15 -21.95
C GLU A 321 17.56 13.96 -21.51
N GLU A 322 17.52 13.63 -20.23
CA GLU A 322 16.62 12.67 -19.59
C GLU A 322 15.15 13.04 -19.88
N ALA A 323 14.81 14.34 -19.85
CA ALA A 323 13.48 14.82 -20.17
C ALA A 323 13.04 14.55 -21.63
N HIS A 324 13.98 14.46 -22.57
CA HIS A 324 13.69 14.14 -23.98
C HIS A 324 13.55 12.63 -24.28
N VAL A 325 13.99 11.75 -23.37
CA VAL A 325 13.90 10.30 -23.60
C VAL A 325 12.44 9.84 -23.57
N GLU A 326 11.96 9.22 -24.65
CA GLU A 326 10.59 8.70 -24.74
C GLU A 326 10.36 7.46 -23.85
N GLU A 327 9.17 7.36 -23.28
CA GLU A 327 8.77 6.18 -22.50
C GLU A 327 8.39 5.01 -23.40
N ILE A 328 8.51 3.79 -22.86
CA ILE A 328 8.10 2.55 -23.54
C ILE A 328 6.90 1.99 -22.78
N SER A 329 5.69 2.22 -23.28
CA SER A 329 4.41 1.86 -22.66
C SER A 329 4.13 0.35 -22.56
N GLY A 330 5.05 -0.47 -23.05
CA GLY A 330 5.03 -1.93 -22.99
C GLY A 330 4.99 -2.54 -24.38
N VAL A 331 6.15 -2.93 -24.87
CA VAL A 331 6.28 -3.60 -26.17
C VAL A 331 6.57 -5.07 -25.92
N ALA A 332 5.67 -5.95 -26.35
CA ALA A 332 5.92 -7.38 -26.30
C ALA A 332 6.67 -7.85 -27.56
N SER A 333 7.54 -8.85 -27.41
CA SER A 333 8.35 -9.39 -28.51
C SER A 333 7.52 -9.96 -29.66
N ILE A 334 6.29 -10.35 -29.39
CA ILE A 334 5.34 -10.87 -30.38
C ILE A 334 4.95 -9.78 -31.39
N PHE A 335 4.85 -8.52 -30.95
CA PHE A 335 4.39 -7.41 -31.79
C PHE A 335 5.54 -6.66 -32.47
N ASN A 336 6.76 -6.72 -31.93
CA ASN A 336 7.91 -6.02 -32.49
C ASN A 336 9.18 -6.89 -32.53
N GLN A 337 9.11 -8.00 -33.26
CA GLN A 337 10.24 -8.94 -33.40
C GLN A 337 11.54 -8.28 -33.89
N PRO A 338 11.54 -7.36 -34.88
CA PRO A 338 12.78 -6.73 -35.35
C PRO A 338 13.50 -5.95 -34.26
N TYR A 339 12.77 -5.20 -33.43
CA TYR A 339 13.32 -4.45 -32.31
C TYR A 339 14.01 -5.36 -31.29
N PHE A 340 13.34 -6.42 -30.86
CA PHE A 340 13.92 -7.38 -29.91
C PHE A 340 15.08 -8.19 -30.51
N ALA A 341 15.07 -8.45 -31.81
CA ALA A 341 16.20 -9.06 -32.50
C ALA A 341 17.44 -8.15 -32.50
N GLN A 342 17.25 -6.83 -32.65
CA GLN A 342 18.36 -5.86 -32.55
C GLN A 342 18.92 -5.77 -31.14
N ILE A 343 18.07 -5.72 -30.11
CA ILE A 343 18.51 -5.77 -28.71
C ILE A 343 19.31 -7.05 -28.44
N SER A 344 18.80 -8.20 -28.90
CA SER A 344 19.51 -9.48 -28.76
C SER A 344 20.86 -9.46 -29.49
N LYS A 345 20.94 -8.89 -30.70
CA LYS A 345 22.19 -8.81 -31.45
C LYS A 345 23.22 -7.88 -30.78
N LYS A 346 22.80 -6.75 -30.23
CA LYS A 346 23.70 -5.75 -29.61
C LYS A 346 24.09 -6.13 -28.18
N VAL A 347 23.12 -6.51 -27.35
CA VAL A 347 23.30 -6.79 -25.92
C VAL A 347 23.50 -8.28 -25.64
N GLY A 348 23.25 -9.16 -26.61
CA GLY A 348 23.34 -10.62 -26.41
C GLY A 348 22.32 -11.16 -25.41
N ILE A 349 21.14 -10.52 -25.29
CA ILE A 349 20.08 -10.91 -24.35
C ILE A 349 18.73 -10.93 -25.05
N GLU A 350 18.02 -12.05 -24.90
CA GLU A 350 16.67 -12.20 -25.41
C GLU A 350 15.62 -11.82 -24.34
N LEU A 351 14.74 -10.89 -24.71
CA LEU A 351 13.61 -10.42 -23.92
C LEU A 351 12.28 -10.87 -24.53
N GLU A 352 11.25 -10.97 -23.70
CA GLU A 352 9.87 -11.22 -24.10
C GLU A 352 9.01 -9.95 -24.02
N ASN A 353 9.32 -9.05 -23.10
CA ASN A 353 8.65 -7.77 -22.92
C ASN A 353 9.62 -6.76 -22.31
N LEU A 354 9.46 -5.48 -22.67
CA LEU A 354 10.18 -4.35 -22.11
C LEU A 354 9.20 -3.18 -21.90
N VAL A 355 9.26 -2.61 -20.71
CA VAL A 355 8.55 -1.40 -20.31
C VAL A 355 9.56 -0.46 -19.68
N TYR A 356 9.46 0.81 -20.03
CA TYR A 356 10.25 1.88 -19.45
C TYR A 356 9.32 3.04 -19.12
N TYR A 357 9.37 3.49 -17.87
CA TYR A 357 8.67 4.66 -17.38
C TYR A 357 9.67 5.65 -16.78
N LYS A 358 9.46 6.93 -17.07
CA LYS A 358 10.26 8.04 -16.60
C LYS A 358 9.50 8.77 -15.51
N ASP A 359 9.99 8.66 -14.28
CA ASP A 359 9.33 9.23 -13.11
C ASP A 359 10.36 9.84 -12.12
N GLU A 360 10.19 9.71 -10.81
CA GLU A 360 11.24 9.98 -9.80
C GLU A 360 12.51 9.14 -10.03
N THR A 361 12.34 8.02 -10.72
CA THR A 361 13.41 7.13 -11.16
C THR A 361 13.16 6.74 -12.61
N HIS A 362 14.21 6.39 -13.35
CA HIS A 362 14.04 5.64 -14.59
C HIS A 362 13.69 4.20 -14.23
N TYR A 363 12.42 3.86 -14.35
CA TYR A 363 11.88 2.55 -13.99
C TYR A 363 11.80 1.65 -15.21
N PHE A 364 12.41 0.48 -15.11
CA PHE A 364 12.33 -0.56 -16.12
C PHE A 364 11.66 -1.79 -15.52
N VAL A 365 10.76 -2.40 -16.29
CA VAL A 365 10.33 -3.78 -16.05
C VAL A 365 10.42 -4.57 -17.34
N MET A 366 11.07 -5.72 -17.28
CA MET A 366 11.28 -6.56 -18.44
C MET A 366 11.20 -8.04 -18.10
N THR A 367 10.74 -8.81 -19.06
CA THR A 367 10.71 -10.26 -18.97
C THR A 367 11.86 -10.83 -19.77
N ILE A 368 12.80 -11.51 -19.10
CA ILE A 368 14.02 -12.03 -19.72
C ILE A 368 13.92 -13.55 -19.85
N LYS A 369 14.31 -14.08 -21.00
CA LYS A 369 14.35 -15.53 -21.18
C LYS A 369 15.41 -16.15 -20.26
N LYS A 370 15.04 -17.27 -19.60
CA LYS A 370 15.93 -18.03 -18.70
C LYS A 370 17.30 -18.34 -19.33
N LYS A 371 17.35 -18.67 -20.63
CA LYS A 371 18.61 -18.98 -21.34
C LYS A 371 19.59 -17.80 -21.28
N SER A 372 19.12 -16.58 -21.56
CA SER A 372 19.92 -15.36 -21.50
C SER A 372 20.47 -15.13 -20.09
N LEU A 373 19.63 -15.32 -19.06
CA LEU A 373 20.02 -15.15 -17.66
C LEU A 373 21.11 -16.13 -17.22
N LEU A 374 21.03 -17.39 -17.66
CA LEU A 374 22.04 -18.41 -17.39
C LEU A 374 23.35 -18.13 -18.12
N GLN A 375 23.28 -17.81 -19.42
CA GLN A 375 24.47 -17.52 -20.25
C GLN A 375 25.25 -16.31 -19.73
N ARG A 376 24.55 -15.35 -19.13
CA ARG A 376 25.13 -14.14 -18.54
C ARG A 376 25.54 -14.31 -17.08
N GLY A 377 25.36 -15.50 -16.48
CA GLY A 377 25.72 -15.75 -15.08
C GLY A 377 24.81 -15.08 -14.05
N VAL A 378 23.71 -14.45 -14.47
CA VAL A 378 22.73 -13.84 -13.56
C VAL A 378 22.04 -14.90 -12.71
N LEU A 379 21.76 -16.05 -13.33
CA LEU A 379 21.28 -17.25 -12.64
C LEU A 379 22.38 -18.30 -12.62
N ILE A 380 22.58 -18.93 -11.47
CA ILE A 380 23.41 -20.12 -11.33
C ILE A 380 22.51 -21.34 -11.15
N ARG A 381 22.89 -22.47 -11.75
CA ARG A 381 22.26 -23.77 -11.46
C ARG A 381 22.87 -24.32 -10.17
N VAL A 382 22.06 -24.46 -9.13
CA VAL A 382 22.45 -25.22 -7.94
C VAL A 382 21.97 -26.66 -8.14
N SER A 383 22.90 -27.56 -8.46
CA SER A 383 22.65 -28.99 -8.44
C SER A 383 22.72 -29.51 -7.00
N LYS A 384 21.55 -29.74 -6.40
CA LYS A 384 21.29 -30.45 -5.12
C LYS A 384 21.97 -29.88 -3.86
N ILE A 385 21.14 -29.41 -2.93
CA ILE A 385 21.47 -29.42 -1.50
C ILE A 385 20.57 -30.49 -0.87
N GLU A 386 21.15 -31.56 -0.34
CA GLU A 386 20.42 -32.54 0.47
C GLU A 386 20.15 -31.93 1.85
N PHE A 387 18.91 -31.48 2.08
CA PHE A 387 18.40 -31.24 3.44
C PHE A 387 17.26 -32.23 3.70
N PHE A 388 17.59 -33.34 4.37
CA PHE A 388 16.69 -34.33 4.99
C PHE A 388 15.63 -35.04 4.07
N PRO A 389 15.26 -36.30 4.37
CA PRO A 389 14.72 -37.23 3.36
C PRO A 389 13.21 -37.14 3.08
N THR A 390 12.59 -35.95 3.09
CA THR A 390 11.14 -35.82 2.81
C THR A 390 10.73 -34.70 1.84
N LEU A 391 11.66 -33.94 1.24
CA LEU A 391 11.30 -32.91 0.27
C LEU A 391 12.22 -32.90 -0.97
N PHE A 392 11.76 -33.51 -2.07
CA PHE A 392 12.40 -33.36 -3.38
C PHE A 392 12.07 -31.97 -3.95
N VAL A 393 13.03 -31.04 -3.89
CA VAL A 393 12.96 -29.78 -4.66
C VAL A 393 13.78 -29.96 -5.94
N LYS A 394 13.10 -30.01 -7.09
CA LYS A 394 13.74 -30.05 -8.42
C LYS A 394 14.03 -28.61 -8.87
N ASP A 395 15.30 -28.30 -9.11
CA ASP A 395 15.82 -27.08 -9.75
C ASP A 395 15.43 -25.72 -9.11
N SER A 396 16.10 -25.34 -8.03
CA SER A 396 16.06 -23.97 -7.50
C SER A 396 17.04 -23.07 -8.26
N LEU A 397 16.53 -21.97 -8.83
CA LEU A 397 17.33 -20.92 -9.47
C LEU A 397 17.58 -19.80 -8.45
N TYR A 398 18.85 -19.42 -8.26
CA TYR A 398 19.23 -18.33 -7.39
C TYR A 398 19.81 -17.18 -8.21
N LEU A 399 19.44 -15.95 -7.82
CA LEU A 399 20.07 -14.73 -8.34
C LEU A 399 21.38 -14.53 -7.59
N VAL A 400 22.50 -14.42 -8.32
CA VAL A 400 23.83 -14.40 -7.68
C VAL A 400 24.59 -13.10 -7.94
N ASP A 401 24.26 -12.36 -9.00
CA ASP A 401 24.99 -11.14 -9.36
C ASP A 401 24.08 -9.96 -9.71
N LYS A 402 23.99 -8.99 -8.78
CA LYS A 402 23.27 -7.73 -8.99
C LYS A 402 24.02 -6.76 -9.92
N VAL A 403 25.35 -6.85 -9.99
CA VAL A 403 26.20 -5.96 -10.80
C VAL A 403 26.04 -6.28 -12.28
N VAL A 404 25.95 -7.55 -12.63
CA VAL A 404 25.67 -7.99 -14.02
C VAL A 404 24.30 -7.51 -14.49
N ILE A 405 23.27 -7.50 -13.62
CA ILE A 405 21.96 -6.92 -13.95
C ILE A 405 22.08 -5.43 -14.25
N ILE A 406 22.80 -4.68 -13.42
CA ILE A 406 22.96 -3.22 -13.59
C ILE A 406 23.70 -2.92 -14.90
N SER A 407 24.84 -3.56 -15.14
CA SER A 407 25.62 -3.41 -16.39
C SER A 407 24.79 -3.73 -17.64
N PHE A 408 23.96 -4.77 -17.57
CA PHE A 408 23.04 -5.13 -18.65
C PHE A 408 22.06 -4.01 -18.99
N LEU A 409 21.45 -3.41 -17.97
CA LEU A 409 20.43 -2.39 -18.14
C LEU A 409 20.99 -1.06 -18.63
N LEU A 410 22.19 -0.69 -18.17
CA LEU A 410 22.95 0.41 -18.73
C LEU A 410 23.17 0.23 -20.24
N ASN A 411 23.52 -0.99 -20.68
CA ASN A 411 23.70 -1.29 -22.11
C ASN A 411 22.39 -1.24 -22.91
N ILE A 412 21.25 -1.64 -22.33
CA ILE A 412 19.93 -1.46 -22.97
C ILE A 412 19.61 0.03 -23.11
N ALA A 413 19.77 0.81 -22.04
CA ALA A 413 19.48 2.24 -22.06
C ALA A 413 20.31 3.00 -23.12
N ILE A 414 21.57 2.60 -23.32
CA ILE A 414 22.46 3.18 -24.34
C ILE A 414 21.97 2.92 -25.78
N ILE A 415 21.23 1.83 -26.03
CA ILE A 415 20.83 1.40 -27.38
C ILE A 415 19.64 2.17 -27.95
N GLU A 416 18.77 2.73 -27.10
CA GLU A 416 17.62 3.54 -27.51
C GLU A 416 17.98 4.97 -27.97
N SER A 417 19.28 5.29 -28.04
CA SER A 417 19.88 6.51 -28.59
C SER A 417 19.90 7.71 -27.62
N ARG A 418 21.11 7.98 -27.12
CA ARG A 418 21.60 9.16 -26.34
C ARG A 418 21.68 9.07 -24.81
N PHE A 419 21.99 7.91 -24.24
CA PHE A 419 22.61 7.89 -22.90
C PHE A 419 24.14 7.99 -23.03
N LEU A 420 24.67 9.21 -22.97
CA LEU A 420 26.08 9.47 -22.68
C LEU A 420 26.21 9.61 -21.16
N ILE A 421 25.93 8.54 -20.41
CA ILE A 421 26.42 8.44 -19.04
C ILE A 421 27.90 8.14 -19.20
N LEU A 422 28.70 9.21 -19.18
CA LEU A 422 30.15 9.11 -19.07
C LEU A 422 30.47 8.13 -17.94
N PRO A 423 31.34 7.14 -18.16
CA PRO A 423 31.84 6.33 -17.06
C PRO A 423 32.58 7.29 -16.11
N LEU A 424 32.00 7.51 -14.93
CA LEU A 424 32.79 7.96 -13.79
C LEU A 424 33.87 6.89 -13.59
N SER A 425 35.10 7.32 -13.81
CA SER A 425 36.33 6.57 -13.61
C SER A 425 36.25 5.74 -12.33
N LEU A 426 36.41 4.43 -12.50
CA LEU A 426 36.89 3.58 -11.42
C LEU A 426 38.38 3.85 -11.30
N ASP A 427 38.75 4.74 -10.40
CA ASP A 427 39.95 4.60 -9.58
C ASP A 427 39.51 4.26 -8.15
#